data_AF-A0A851GM37-F1
#
_entry.id   AF-A0A851GM37-F1
#
_cell.length_a   1.000
_cell.length_b   1.000
_cell.length_c   1.000
_cell.angle_alpha   90.00
_cell.angle_beta   90.00
_cell.angle_gamma   90.00
#
_symmetry.space_group_name_H-M   'P 1'
#
loop_
_entity.id
_entity.type
_entity.pdbx_description
1 polymer ?
#
loop_
_entity_poly.entity_id
_entity_poly.type
_entity_poly.pdbx_seq_one_letter_code
_entity_poly.pdbx_strand_id
1 'polypeptide(L)'
;MKYKNTMACLGLIASFGTGQAATFFTNANMDNDWSNAGNWDNGLPDGSNDARVNNGHTANIGAAVNGGKPIIGGSSTGIVNVNTGKLSGSDIVVGDGSGGVGILNIASGTTLEIAGAGADLIIGRNGGYGTVDVYGYLDARKATEIRNGMLIMRQGSTHNAIQDEFDVRDTGVMVFETNGTIISTLNGSSVLVELASDSTLDMRLGGVYSVGDTWTIMNGITSFGGVGDDGDGQWGTVYNSTNAGHEFTVHYNDDLGADAGTMVVELTAIPEPSTSALIGLAGISLILRRRM
;
A
#
# COMPACT_ATOMS: atom_id res chain seq x y z
N MET A 1 -21.43 -8.32 -73.28
CA MET A 1 -21.63 -8.22 -71.82
C MET A 1 -20.53 -9.01 -71.11
N LYS A 2 -19.45 -8.36 -70.66
CA LYS A 2 -18.46 -8.91 -69.71
C LYS A 2 -17.82 -7.74 -68.95
N TYR A 3 -18.36 -7.42 -67.78
CA TYR A 3 -17.71 -6.50 -66.84
C TYR A 3 -16.64 -7.28 -66.08
N LYS A 4 -15.37 -6.82 -66.17
CA LYS A 4 -14.29 -7.28 -65.28
C LYS A 4 -14.38 -6.46 -64.00
N ASN A 5 -14.93 -7.05 -62.95
CA ASN A 5 -14.85 -6.49 -61.60
C ASN A 5 -13.48 -6.84 -61.02
N THR A 6 -12.55 -5.89 -61.08
CA THR A 6 -11.31 -5.96 -60.31
C THR A 6 -11.65 -5.57 -58.88
N MET A 7 -11.84 -6.55 -57.98
CA MET A 7 -11.91 -6.27 -56.55
C MET A 7 -10.54 -5.77 -56.08
N ALA A 8 -10.46 -4.50 -55.71
CA ALA A 8 -9.36 -4.01 -54.89
C ALA A 8 -9.56 -4.55 -53.47
N CYS A 9 -8.69 -5.48 -53.06
CA CYS A 9 -8.58 -5.89 -51.66
C CYS A 9 -7.99 -4.71 -50.89
N LEU A 10 -8.84 -3.93 -50.21
CA LEU A 10 -8.40 -2.91 -49.27
C LEU A 10 -7.82 -3.65 -48.07
N GLY A 11 -6.49 -3.76 -48.02
CA GLY A 11 -5.77 -4.26 -46.86
C GLY A 11 -6.01 -3.31 -45.69
N LEU A 12 -6.95 -3.65 -44.81
CA LEU A 12 -7.09 -3.02 -43.51
C LEU A 12 -5.83 -3.37 -42.71
N ILE A 13 -4.80 -2.53 -42.80
CA ILE A 13 -3.68 -2.58 -41.86
C ILE A 13 -4.24 -2.10 -40.53
N ALA A 14 -4.66 -3.05 -39.69
CA ALA A 14 -4.87 -2.78 -38.30
C ALA A 14 -3.53 -2.27 -37.74
N SER A 15 -3.48 -0.98 -37.43
CA SER A 15 -2.49 -0.45 -36.50
C SER A 15 -2.76 -1.15 -35.17
N PHE A 16 -2.05 -2.23 -34.92
CA PHE A 16 -1.87 -2.71 -33.57
C PHE A 16 -1.10 -1.60 -32.87
N GLY A 17 -1.73 -0.93 -31.91
CA GLY A 17 -1.02 -0.06 -31.00
C GLY A 17 0.17 -0.84 -30.46
N THR A 18 1.36 -0.26 -30.53
CA THR A 18 2.55 -0.85 -29.92
C THR A 18 2.28 -0.93 -28.43
N GLY A 19 1.84 -2.10 -27.95
CA GLY A 19 1.89 -2.40 -26.52
C GLY A 19 3.31 -2.11 -26.08
N GLN A 20 3.47 -1.24 -25.09
CA GLN A 20 4.77 -0.92 -24.53
C GLN A 20 5.42 -2.23 -24.09
N ALA A 21 6.58 -2.55 -24.66
CA ALA A 21 7.23 -3.83 -24.42
C ALA A 21 7.82 -3.79 -23.02
N ALA A 22 7.36 -4.65 -22.12
CA ALA A 22 7.94 -4.75 -20.79
C ALA A 22 9.43 -5.14 -20.84
N THR A 23 10.19 -4.77 -19.82
CA THR A 23 11.51 -5.33 -19.55
C THR A 23 11.54 -6.01 -18.18
N PHE A 24 12.18 -7.18 -18.12
CA PHE A 24 12.24 -8.00 -16.93
C PHE A 24 13.61 -7.87 -16.26
N PHE A 25 13.58 -7.67 -14.94
CA PHE A 25 14.75 -7.72 -14.11
C PHE A 25 15.20 -9.17 -13.97
N THR A 26 16.35 -9.48 -14.56
CA THR A 26 16.97 -10.82 -14.58
C THR A 26 18.08 -10.95 -13.55
N ASN A 27 18.61 -9.83 -13.06
CA ASN A 27 19.78 -9.77 -12.20
C ASN A 27 20.98 -10.57 -12.76
N ALA A 28 21.20 -10.54 -14.07
CA ALA A 28 22.23 -11.33 -14.72
C ALA A 28 23.66 -11.03 -14.20
N ASN A 29 23.90 -9.82 -13.68
CA ASN A 29 25.18 -9.44 -13.08
C ASN A 29 25.29 -9.73 -11.57
N MET A 30 24.23 -10.23 -10.93
CA MET A 30 24.19 -10.60 -9.50
C MET A 30 24.52 -9.46 -8.52
N ASP A 31 24.26 -8.21 -8.89
CA ASP A 31 24.49 -7.04 -8.04
C ASP A 31 23.17 -6.43 -7.48
N ASN A 32 22.01 -6.91 -7.96
CA ASN A 32 20.68 -6.40 -7.67
C ASN A 32 20.48 -4.91 -8.04
N ASP A 33 21.38 -4.28 -8.79
CA ASP A 33 21.28 -2.85 -9.11
C ASP A 33 20.22 -2.60 -10.19
N TRP A 34 19.18 -1.84 -9.85
CA TRP A 34 18.16 -1.39 -10.80
C TRP A 34 18.78 -0.61 -11.97
N SER A 35 19.80 0.20 -11.70
CA SER A 35 20.38 1.13 -12.69
C SER A 35 21.37 0.44 -13.65
N ASN A 36 21.72 -0.82 -13.40
CA ASN A 36 22.57 -1.59 -14.29
C ASN A 36 21.73 -2.16 -15.44
N ALA A 37 21.87 -1.58 -16.63
CA ALA A 37 21.18 -2.03 -17.84
C ALA A 37 21.40 -3.51 -18.16
N GLY A 38 22.53 -4.10 -17.76
CA GLY A 38 22.81 -5.52 -17.96
C GLY A 38 21.97 -6.46 -17.09
N ASN A 39 21.24 -5.94 -16.09
CA ASN A 39 20.28 -6.72 -15.30
C ASN A 39 18.90 -6.79 -15.93
N TRP A 40 18.68 -6.12 -17.06
CA TRP A 40 17.40 -6.06 -17.75
C TRP A 40 17.51 -6.73 -19.11
N ASP A 41 16.53 -7.57 -19.44
CA ASP A 41 16.53 -8.32 -20.70
C ASP A 41 16.28 -7.46 -21.94
N ASN A 42 15.72 -6.27 -21.76
CA ASN A 42 15.35 -5.34 -22.81
C ASN A 42 15.73 -3.88 -22.45
N GLY A 43 16.90 -3.73 -21.80
CA GLY A 43 17.43 -2.44 -21.37
C GLY A 43 16.73 -1.86 -20.15
N LEU A 44 17.19 -0.70 -19.68
CA LEU A 44 16.58 -0.06 -18.50
C LEU A 44 15.12 0.27 -18.76
N PRO A 45 14.24 0.12 -17.75
CA PRO A 45 12.88 0.60 -17.83
C PRO A 45 12.82 2.10 -18.03
N ASP A 46 11.84 2.53 -18.80
CA ASP A 46 11.49 3.91 -19.06
C ASP A 46 9.99 4.01 -19.39
N GLY A 47 9.50 5.21 -19.72
CA GLY A 47 8.10 5.44 -20.06
C GLY A 47 7.60 4.71 -21.33
N SER A 48 8.46 3.97 -22.03
CA SER A 48 8.18 3.17 -23.23
C SER A 48 8.37 1.66 -23.04
N ASN A 49 9.09 1.24 -21.98
CA ASN A 49 9.24 -0.17 -21.57
C ASN A 49 9.06 -0.35 -20.04
N ASP A 50 7.93 -0.93 -19.65
CA ASP A 50 7.57 -1.08 -18.24
C ASP A 50 8.46 -2.07 -17.48
N ALA A 51 8.86 -1.69 -16.26
CA ALA A 51 9.65 -2.56 -15.38
C ALA A 51 8.84 -3.76 -14.87
N ARG A 52 9.42 -4.97 -14.94
CA ARG A 52 8.90 -6.18 -14.30
C ARG A 52 9.95 -6.78 -13.38
N VAL A 53 9.68 -6.84 -12.08
CA VAL A 53 10.56 -7.49 -11.09
C VAL A 53 9.82 -8.70 -10.52
N ASN A 54 10.18 -9.89 -10.98
CA ASN A 54 9.47 -11.15 -10.72
C ASN A 54 10.48 -12.30 -10.47
N ASN A 55 9.99 -13.53 -10.40
CA ASN A 55 10.77 -14.77 -10.32
C ASN A 55 11.73 -14.88 -9.12
N GLY A 56 11.35 -14.26 -8.00
CA GLY A 56 12.13 -14.22 -6.77
C GLY A 56 13.29 -13.23 -6.80
N HIS A 57 13.37 -12.37 -7.82
CA HIS A 57 14.41 -11.36 -7.90
C HIS A 57 14.14 -10.17 -6.97
N THR A 58 15.23 -9.56 -6.53
CA THR A 58 15.25 -8.33 -5.75
C THR A 58 15.99 -7.26 -6.55
N ALA A 59 15.35 -6.12 -6.77
CA ALA A 59 15.97 -4.96 -7.40
C ALA A 59 16.13 -3.82 -6.37
N ASN A 60 17.33 -3.24 -6.33
CA ASN A 60 17.71 -2.18 -5.41
C ASN A 60 17.88 -0.88 -6.18
N ILE A 61 17.20 0.16 -5.72
CA ILE A 61 17.29 1.50 -6.28
C ILE A 61 18.26 2.31 -5.41
N GLY A 62 19.39 2.69 -6.03
CA GLY A 62 20.45 3.49 -5.43
C GLY A 62 20.43 4.97 -5.83
N ALA A 63 19.73 5.31 -6.91
CA ALA A 63 19.62 6.66 -7.47
C ALA A 63 18.19 6.91 -7.97
N ALA A 64 17.86 8.14 -8.36
CA ALA A 64 16.54 8.43 -8.93
C ALA A 64 16.35 7.71 -10.27
N VAL A 65 15.25 6.95 -10.41
CA VAL A 65 14.91 6.19 -11.62
C VAL A 65 13.45 6.39 -12.01
N ASN A 66 13.15 6.21 -13.29
CA ASN A 66 11.79 6.07 -13.81
C ASN A 66 11.60 4.61 -14.19
N GLY A 67 10.53 3.99 -13.68
CA GLY A 67 10.22 2.59 -13.93
C GLY A 67 9.16 2.36 -15.00
N GLY A 68 8.70 3.40 -15.68
CA GLY A 68 7.54 3.34 -16.58
C GLY A 68 6.28 3.07 -15.75
N LYS A 69 5.68 1.90 -15.94
CA LYS A 69 4.66 1.33 -15.06
C LYS A 69 5.15 0.08 -14.33
N PRO A 70 5.96 0.21 -13.25
CA PRO A 70 6.47 -0.94 -12.53
C PRO A 70 5.41 -1.93 -12.12
N ILE A 71 5.68 -3.22 -12.38
CA ILE A 71 4.92 -4.32 -11.83
C ILE A 71 5.88 -5.23 -11.06
N ILE A 72 5.63 -5.30 -9.75
CA ILE A 72 6.46 -5.99 -8.79
C ILE A 72 5.71 -7.24 -8.36
N GLY A 73 6.27 -8.41 -8.62
CA GLY A 73 5.64 -9.69 -8.29
C GLY A 73 4.44 -10.04 -9.19
N GLY A 74 4.63 -9.98 -10.51
CA GLY A 74 3.68 -10.43 -11.53
C GLY A 74 3.74 -11.95 -11.74
N SER A 75 2.69 -12.67 -11.31
CA SER A 75 2.56 -14.15 -11.37
C SER A 75 3.63 -14.97 -10.64
N SER A 76 4.60 -14.32 -10.00
CA SER A 76 5.59 -14.92 -9.09
C SER A 76 6.08 -13.85 -8.11
N THR A 77 7.00 -14.19 -7.19
CA THR A 77 7.52 -13.24 -6.20
C THR A 77 8.43 -12.19 -6.84
N GLY A 78 8.38 -10.95 -6.36
CA GLY A 78 9.32 -9.91 -6.74
C GLY A 78 9.48 -8.85 -5.64
N ILE A 79 10.68 -8.31 -5.51
CA ILE A 79 11.01 -7.35 -4.45
C ILE A 79 11.71 -6.14 -5.04
N VAL A 80 11.27 -4.95 -4.65
CA VAL A 80 11.94 -3.69 -4.96
C VAL A 80 12.23 -2.94 -3.67
N ASN A 81 13.47 -2.50 -3.51
CA ASN A 81 13.89 -1.67 -2.39
C ASN A 81 14.35 -0.30 -2.88
N VAL A 82 13.66 0.75 -2.45
CA VAL A 82 14.10 2.14 -2.63
C VAL A 82 15.03 2.50 -1.47
N ASN A 83 16.27 2.05 -1.57
CA ASN A 83 17.29 2.20 -0.52
C ASN A 83 17.82 3.63 -0.44
N THR A 84 18.09 4.23 -1.61
CA THR A 84 18.48 5.63 -1.75
C THR A 84 17.86 6.21 -3.02
N GLY A 85 17.54 7.51 -3.01
CA GLY A 85 16.96 8.19 -4.18
C GLY A 85 15.44 8.07 -4.28
N LYS A 86 14.93 7.80 -5.49
CA LYS A 86 13.50 7.86 -5.81
C LYS A 86 13.12 6.84 -6.88
N LEU A 87 12.04 6.10 -6.69
CA LEU A 87 11.34 5.36 -7.75
C LEU A 87 10.19 6.23 -8.26
N SER A 88 10.16 6.52 -9.56
CA SER A 88 9.03 7.18 -10.20
C SER A 88 8.34 6.26 -11.21
N GLY A 89 7.02 6.38 -11.36
CA GLY A 89 6.25 5.65 -12.36
C GLY A 89 4.95 6.36 -12.72
N SER A 90 4.38 6.02 -13.87
CA SER A 90 3.06 6.47 -14.29
C SER A 90 1.93 5.57 -13.78
N ASP A 91 2.25 4.41 -13.22
CA ASP A 91 1.43 3.52 -12.40
C ASP A 91 2.41 2.63 -11.62
N ILE A 92 2.08 2.18 -10.42
CA ILE A 92 2.89 1.18 -9.73
C ILE A 92 1.99 0.08 -9.19
N VAL A 93 2.23 -1.15 -9.63
CA VAL A 93 1.47 -2.33 -9.22
C VAL A 93 2.35 -3.25 -8.39
N VAL A 94 1.88 -3.61 -7.21
CA VAL A 94 2.57 -4.49 -6.28
C VAL A 94 1.71 -5.72 -6.01
N GLY A 95 2.17 -6.88 -6.48
CA GLY A 95 1.39 -8.12 -6.52
C GLY A 95 0.35 -8.09 -7.64
N ASP A 96 0.66 -8.72 -8.78
CA ASP A 96 -0.24 -8.79 -9.94
C ASP A 96 -0.42 -10.22 -10.45
N GLY A 97 -1.66 -10.60 -10.69
CA GLY A 97 -2.02 -11.92 -11.21
C GLY A 97 -1.94 -13.04 -10.16
N SER A 98 -2.71 -14.09 -10.38
CA SER A 98 -2.77 -15.26 -9.49
C SER A 98 -1.38 -15.81 -9.16
N GLY A 99 -1.05 -15.90 -7.86
CA GLY A 99 0.24 -16.38 -7.36
C GLY A 99 1.37 -15.34 -7.39
N GLY A 100 1.11 -14.13 -7.89
CA GLY A 100 2.01 -13.00 -7.81
C GLY A 100 2.15 -12.50 -6.37
N VAL A 101 3.39 -12.28 -5.92
CA VAL A 101 3.68 -11.71 -4.60
C VAL A 101 4.65 -10.55 -4.77
N GLY A 102 4.17 -9.32 -4.67
CA GLY A 102 5.00 -8.12 -4.79
C GLY A 102 5.37 -7.56 -3.43
N ILE A 103 6.61 -7.11 -3.27
CA ILE A 103 7.06 -6.37 -2.09
C ILE A 103 7.80 -5.11 -2.55
N LEU A 104 7.34 -3.95 -2.09
CA LEU A 104 7.96 -2.66 -2.33
C LEU A 104 8.30 -2.01 -0.99
N ASN A 105 9.59 -1.78 -0.74
CA ASN A 105 10.09 -1.13 0.47
C ASN A 105 10.60 0.27 0.13
N ILE A 106 10.11 1.29 0.84
CA ILE A 106 10.51 2.69 0.68
C ILE A 106 11.26 3.10 1.94
N ALA A 107 12.59 3.13 1.88
CA ALA A 107 13.42 3.45 3.03
C ALA A 107 13.23 4.90 3.52
N SER A 108 13.63 5.17 4.76
CA SER A 108 13.62 6.53 5.30
C SER A 108 14.49 7.47 4.44
N GLY A 109 14.00 8.68 4.18
CA GLY A 109 14.68 9.66 3.34
C GLY A 109 14.61 9.39 1.83
N THR A 110 13.86 8.38 1.37
CA THR A 110 13.62 8.11 -0.04
C THR A 110 12.17 8.38 -0.46
N THR A 111 11.89 8.30 -1.76
CA THR A 111 10.57 8.64 -2.31
C THR A 111 10.08 7.57 -3.27
N LEU A 112 8.79 7.22 -3.14
CA LEU A 112 8.00 6.68 -4.24
C LEU A 112 7.16 7.81 -4.84
N GLU A 113 7.26 8.01 -6.14
CA GLU A 113 6.47 9.03 -6.86
C GLU A 113 5.66 8.39 -7.97
N ILE A 114 4.35 8.59 -7.93
CA ILE A 114 3.42 8.11 -8.94
C ILE A 114 2.78 9.34 -9.56
N ALA A 115 3.16 9.61 -10.81
CA ALA A 115 2.84 10.86 -11.48
C ALA A 115 2.34 10.61 -12.91
N GLY A 116 1.20 11.22 -13.24
CA GLY A 116 0.57 11.10 -14.55
C GLY A 116 -0.92 11.43 -14.50
N ALA A 117 -1.58 11.43 -15.66
CA ALA A 117 -2.99 11.82 -15.80
C ALA A 117 -4.00 10.75 -15.33
N GLY A 118 -3.54 9.58 -14.90
CA GLY A 118 -4.35 8.50 -14.33
C GLY A 118 -3.37 7.46 -13.80
N ALA A 119 -2.65 7.85 -12.75
CA ALA A 119 -1.42 7.23 -12.30
C ALA A 119 -1.59 6.70 -10.89
N ASP A 120 -1.72 5.39 -10.75
CA ASP A 120 -2.28 4.81 -9.53
C ASP A 120 -1.26 3.95 -8.79
N LEU A 121 -1.37 3.92 -7.45
CA LEU A 121 -0.77 2.85 -6.65
C LEU A 121 -1.80 1.73 -6.52
N ILE A 122 -1.46 0.54 -7.00
CA ILE A 122 -2.36 -0.63 -6.93
C ILE A 122 -1.66 -1.76 -6.19
N ILE A 123 -2.24 -2.21 -5.09
CA ILE A 123 -1.71 -3.29 -4.26
C ILE A 123 -2.65 -4.50 -4.35
N GLY A 124 -2.15 -5.61 -4.91
CA GLY A 124 -2.90 -6.86 -5.01
C GLY A 124 -3.91 -6.90 -6.15
N ARG A 125 -3.43 -6.78 -7.39
CA ARG A 125 -4.28 -6.79 -8.58
C ARG A 125 -4.46 -8.20 -9.14
N ASN A 126 -5.63 -8.50 -9.71
CA ASN A 126 -5.89 -9.74 -10.47
C ASN A 126 -5.58 -11.05 -9.68
N GLY A 127 -5.82 -11.06 -8.37
CA GLY A 127 -5.53 -12.20 -7.49
C GLY A 127 -4.07 -12.31 -7.03
N GLY A 128 -3.24 -11.31 -7.31
CA GLY A 128 -1.91 -11.15 -6.70
C GLY A 128 -2.01 -10.61 -5.27
N TYR A 129 -0.94 -10.78 -4.50
CA TYR A 129 -0.78 -10.23 -3.15
C TYR A 129 0.35 -9.21 -3.11
N GLY A 130 0.10 -8.01 -2.61
CA GLY A 130 1.09 -6.94 -2.55
C GLY A 130 1.44 -6.49 -1.13
N THR A 131 2.68 -6.11 -0.89
CA THR A 131 3.07 -5.37 0.32
C THR A 131 3.83 -4.12 -0.08
N VAL A 132 3.36 -2.96 0.36
CA VAL A 132 4.08 -1.69 0.27
C VAL A 132 4.42 -1.23 1.68
N ASP A 133 5.71 -1.12 1.98
CA ASP A 133 6.23 -0.73 3.30
C ASP A 133 6.93 0.63 3.24
N VAL A 134 6.36 1.63 3.92
CA VAL A 134 6.74 3.03 3.78
C VAL A 134 7.41 3.53 5.06
N TYR A 135 8.73 3.71 5.02
CA TYR A 135 9.49 4.50 6.01
C TYR A 135 9.81 5.91 5.51
N GLY A 136 9.81 6.12 4.18
CA GLY A 136 10.14 7.39 3.53
C GLY A 136 8.91 8.23 3.19
N TYR A 137 8.91 8.76 1.96
CA TYR A 137 7.83 9.59 1.42
C TYR A 137 7.09 8.86 0.30
N LEU A 138 5.76 8.83 0.39
CA LEU A 138 4.86 8.30 -0.64
C LEU A 138 4.12 9.46 -1.32
N ASP A 139 4.37 9.64 -2.62
CA ASP A 139 3.68 10.60 -3.48
C ASP A 139 2.78 9.84 -4.48
N ALA A 140 1.66 9.32 -3.99
CA ALA A 140 0.62 8.64 -4.77
C ALA A 140 -0.61 9.55 -4.94
N ARG A 141 -0.44 10.68 -5.64
CA ARG A 141 -1.43 11.77 -5.70
C ARG A 141 -2.76 11.43 -6.37
N LYS A 142 -2.86 10.38 -7.20
CA LYS A 142 -4.14 10.01 -7.85
C LYS A 142 -4.88 9.00 -6.99
N ALA A 143 -5.07 7.77 -7.47
CA ALA A 143 -5.68 6.73 -6.68
C ALA A 143 -4.63 5.94 -5.90
N THR A 144 -4.97 5.57 -4.68
CA THR A 144 -4.28 4.53 -3.91
C THR A 144 -5.27 3.43 -3.60
N GLU A 145 -5.07 2.27 -4.21
CA GLU A 145 -5.96 1.13 -4.13
C GLU A 145 -5.26 -0.05 -3.43
N ILE A 146 -5.84 -0.50 -2.33
CA ILE A 146 -5.39 -1.66 -1.57
C ILE A 146 -6.44 -2.75 -1.72
N ARG A 147 -6.23 -3.64 -2.69
CA ARG A 147 -7.19 -4.70 -3.03
C ARG A 147 -6.83 -6.02 -2.35
N ASN A 148 -5.60 -6.52 -2.47
CA ASN A 148 -5.23 -7.77 -1.79
C ASN A 148 -3.79 -7.71 -1.33
N GLY A 149 -3.60 -7.39 -0.06
CA GLY A 149 -2.27 -7.02 0.41
C GLY A 149 -2.31 -5.92 1.45
N MET A 150 -1.17 -5.24 1.60
CA MET A 150 -0.96 -4.30 2.68
C MET A 150 -0.26 -3.03 2.20
N LEU A 151 -0.78 -1.87 2.59
CA LEU A 151 -0.02 -0.63 2.66
C LEU A 151 0.36 -0.37 4.11
N ILE A 152 1.64 -0.21 4.40
CA ILE A 152 2.17 -0.02 5.75
C ILE A 152 2.80 1.36 5.84
N MET A 153 2.14 2.26 6.57
CA MET A 153 2.70 3.56 6.92
C MET A 153 3.45 3.43 8.24
N ARG A 154 4.78 3.37 8.17
CA ARG A 154 5.65 3.27 9.36
C ARG A 154 5.70 4.58 10.10
N GLN A 155 6.13 4.54 11.36
CA GLN A 155 6.36 5.74 12.15
C GLN A 155 7.27 6.73 11.39
N GLY A 156 6.83 7.98 11.26
CA GLY A 156 7.60 9.06 10.65
C GLY A 156 7.62 9.05 9.11
N SER A 157 6.92 8.10 8.48
CA SER A 157 6.63 8.17 7.05
C SER A 157 5.77 9.38 6.73
N THR A 158 5.85 9.86 5.50
CA THR A 158 5.08 11.01 5.04
C THR A 158 4.38 10.70 3.72
N HIS A 159 3.28 11.41 3.47
CA HIS A 159 2.41 11.17 2.32
C HIS A 159 2.03 12.51 1.68
N ASN A 160 2.04 12.59 0.34
CA ASN A 160 1.49 13.74 -0.37
C ASN A 160 -0.04 13.75 -0.34
N ALA A 161 -0.73 14.83 -0.66
CA ALA A 161 -2.20 14.76 -0.65
C ALA A 161 -2.75 13.81 -1.74
N ILE A 162 -3.60 12.84 -1.40
CA ILE A 162 -4.41 12.06 -2.35
C ILE A 162 -5.45 12.99 -2.97
N GLN A 163 -5.59 12.97 -4.29
CA GLN A 163 -6.44 13.93 -5.03
C GLN A 163 -7.60 13.27 -5.76
N ASP A 164 -7.64 11.93 -5.82
CA ASP A 164 -8.68 11.20 -6.54
C ASP A 164 -9.42 10.26 -5.57
N GLU A 165 -8.89 9.05 -5.38
CA GLU A 165 -9.54 8.00 -4.59
C GLU A 165 -8.55 7.34 -3.63
N PHE A 166 -9.03 7.04 -2.42
CA PHE A 166 -8.39 6.10 -1.52
C PHE A 166 -9.33 4.93 -1.30
N ASP A 167 -8.88 3.75 -1.66
CA ASP A 167 -9.72 2.57 -1.74
C ASP A 167 -9.06 1.39 -1.03
N VAL A 168 -9.82 0.72 -0.16
CA VAL A 168 -9.45 -0.54 0.47
C VAL A 168 -10.58 -1.54 0.28
N ARG A 169 -10.33 -2.59 -0.50
CA ARG A 169 -11.30 -3.64 -0.84
C ARG A 169 -10.66 -5.01 -0.89
N ASP A 170 -11.40 -6.07 -1.21
CA ASP A 170 -10.92 -7.41 -1.57
C ASP A 170 -9.93 -8.07 -0.57
N THR A 171 -10.09 -7.82 0.74
CA THR A 171 -9.18 -8.18 1.86
C THR A 171 -7.92 -7.32 2.01
N GLY A 172 -7.89 -6.15 1.38
CA GLY A 172 -6.86 -5.14 1.55
C GLY A 172 -6.71 -4.68 3.00
N VAL A 173 -5.47 -4.42 3.40
CA VAL A 173 -5.10 -4.00 4.75
C VAL A 173 -4.36 -2.66 4.71
N MET A 174 -4.93 -1.66 5.36
CA MET A 174 -4.21 -0.44 5.68
C MET A 174 -3.58 -0.58 7.08
N VAL A 175 -2.28 -0.33 7.18
CA VAL A 175 -1.56 -0.41 8.46
C VAL A 175 -0.99 0.95 8.82
N PHE A 176 -1.22 1.36 10.06
CA PHE A 176 -0.49 2.46 10.68
C PHE A 176 0.33 1.95 11.86
N GLU A 177 1.62 2.27 11.85
CA GLU A 177 2.49 2.06 13.00
C GLU A 177 2.63 3.36 13.80
N THR A 178 2.33 3.30 15.09
CA THR A 178 2.36 4.47 15.98
C THR A 178 3.48 4.35 17.01
N ASN A 179 3.88 5.49 17.57
CA ASN A 179 4.72 5.56 18.76
C ASN A 179 4.14 6.58 19.72
N GLY A 180 3.31 6.10 20.64
CA GLY A 180 2.42 6.92 21.45
C GLY A 180 1.46 7.70 20.55
N THR A 181 1.46 9.02 20.67
CA THR A 181 0.56 9.91 19.92
C THR A 181 1.04 10.23 18.49
N ILE A 182 2.23 9.79 18.10
CA ILE A 182 2.78 10.07 16.77
C ILE A 182 2.34 8.98 15.80
N ILE A 183 1.63 9.39 14.75
CA ILE A 183 1.18 8.57 13.63
C ILE A 183 1.38 9.34 12.31
N SER A 184 1.53 8.62 11.21
CA SER A 184 1.45 9.22 9.87
C SER A 184 -0.01 9.43 9.49
N THR A 185 -0.36 10.62 9.02
CA THR A 185 -1.71 10.91 8.51
C THR A 185 -1.69 10.90 6.98
N LEU A 186 -2.62 10.17 6.37
CA LEU A 186 -2.88 10.28 4.94
C LEU A 186 -3.60 11.59 4.68
N ASN A 187 -2.92 12.51 3.99
CA ASN A 187 -3.55 13.77 3.62
C ASN A 187 -4.38 13.60 2.34
N GLY A 188 -5.57 14.19 2.31
CA GLY A 188 -6.43 14.27 1.13
C GLY A 188 -6.58 15.72 0.64
N SER A 189 -6.86 15.90 -0.66
CA SER A 189 -7.22 17.17 -1.28
C SER A 189 -8.53 16.97 -2.06
N SER A 190 -9.62 16.78 -1.32
CA SER A 190 -10.92 16.36 -1.86
C SER A 190 -10.94 14.93 -2.37
N VAL A 191 -10.64 14.00 -1.47
CA VAL A 191 -10.53 12.56 -1.78
C VAL A 191 -11.87 11.85 -1.58
N LEU A 192 -12.18 10.92 -2.48
CA LEU A 192 -13.22 9.92 -2.32
C LEU A 192 -12.66 8.71 -1.58
N VAL A 193 -13.38 8.21 -0.58
CA VAL A 193 -12.96 7.04 0.19
C VAL A 193 -13.90 5.88 -0.05
N GLU A 194 -13.36 4.75 -0.50
CA GLU A 194 -14.07 3.47 -0.63
C GLU A 194 -13.48 2.48 0.37
N LEU A 195 -14.29 1.99 1.31
CA LEU A 195 -13.92 0.93 2.25
C LEU A 195 -14.91 -0.21 2.07
N ALA A 196 -14.44 -1.36 1.62
CA ALA A 196 -15.30 -2.54 1.48
C ALA A 196 -15.55 -3.19 2.84
N SER A 197 -16.59 -4.02 2.92
CA SER A 197 -16.94 -4.77 4.12
C SER A 197 -15.90 -5.80 4.58
N ASP A 198 -14.95 -6.17 3.71
CA ASP A 198 -13.81 -7.04 4.00
C ASP A 198 -12.47 -6.28 4.14
N SER A 199 -12.50 -4.95 4.10
CA SER A 199 -11.34 -4.10 4.35
C SER A 199 -10.87 -4.20 5.79
N THR A 200 -9.57 -4.01 6.00
CA THR A 200 -8.97 -4.10 7.31
C THR A 200 -8.09 -2.89 7.64
N LEU A 201 -8.27 -2.34 8.83
CA LEU A 201 -7.38 -1.36 9.45
C LEU A 201 -6.58 -2.03 10.60
N ASP A 202 -5.26 -2.03 10.48
CA ASP A 202 -4.34 -2.54 11.49
C ASP A 202 -3.58 -1.38 12.18
N MET A 203 -3.94 -1.12 13.43
CA MET A 203 -3.36 -0.10 14.28
C MET A 203 -2.25 -0.71 15.14
N ARG A 204 -1.03 -0.69 14.64
CA ARG A 204 0.14 -1.24 15.35
C ARG A 204 0.66 -0.23 16.36
N LEU A 205 0.11 -0.31 17.57
CA LEU A 205 0.46 0.59 18.66
C LEU A 205 1.86 0.31 19.23
N GLY A 206 2.72 1.31 19.20
CA GLY A 206 3.99 1.36 19.92
C GLY A 206 4.02 2.50 20.95
N GLY A 207 5.09 2.60 21.74
CA GLY A 207 5.24 3.68 22.73
C GLY A 207 4.30 3.58 23.92
N VAL A 208 3.91 4.74 24.48
CA VAL A 208 2.98 4.85 25.62
C VAL A 208 1.66 5.40 25.14
N TYR A 209 0.57 4.72 25.50
CA TYR A 209 -0.80 5.08 25.16
C TYR A 209 -1.76 4.72 26.30
N SER A 210 -2.97 5.24 26.26
CA SER A 210 -4.06 5.00 27.20
C SER A 210 -5.40 4.86 26.47
N VAL A 211 -6.36 4.22 27.12
CA VAL A 211 -7.75 4.23 26.64
C VAL A 211 -8.23 5.69 26.52
N GLY A 212 -8.88 6.01 25.40
CA GLY A 212 -9.29 7.36 25.02
C GLY A 212 -8.26 8.12 24.18
N ASP A 213 -7.05 7.59 23.99
CA ASP A 213 -6.12 8.16 23.02
C ASP A 213 -6.68 8.05 21.60
N THR A 214 -6.44 9.10 20.82
CA THR A 214 -6.94 9.24 19.45
C THR A 214 -5.83 9.52 18.46
N TRP A 215 -6.03 9.05 17.22
CA TRP A 215 -5.10 9.23 16.11
C TRP A 215 -5.84 9.62 14.83
N THR A 216 -5.50 10.77 14.25
CA THR A 216 -5.99 11.15 12.92
C THR A 216 -5.23 10.37 11.85
N ILE A 217 -5.91 9.41 11.22
CA ILE A 217 -5.32 8.55 10.19
C ILE A 217 -5.50 9.13 8.79
N MET A 218 -6.55 9.94 8.57
CA MET A 218 -6.82 10.56 7.28
C MET A 218 -7.52 11.91 7.44
N ASN A 219 -7.26 12.83 6.52
CA ASN A 219 -7.98 14.10 6.40
C ASN A 219 -8.34 14.42 4.94
N GLY A 220 -9.11 15.48 4.72
CA GLY A 220 -9.47 15.95 3.38
C GLY A 220 -10.47 15.07 2.64
N ILE A 221 -11.18 14.19 3.37
CA ILE A 221 -12.24 13.31 2.85
C ILE A 221 -13.44 14.16 2.46
N THR A 222 -13.98 13.92 1.27
CA THR A 222 -15.19 14.63 0.78
C THR A 222 -16.45 13.82 0.88
N SER A 223 -16.37 12.54 0.55
CA SER A 223 -17.47 11.61 0.67
C SER A 223 -16.96 10.19 0.74
N PHE A 224 -17.80 9.32 1.28
CA PHE A 224 -17.66 7.89 1.09
C PHE A 224 -18.43 7.47 -0.14
N GLY A 225 -17.78 6.70 -1.01
CA GLY A 225 -18.33 6.29 -2.28
C GLY A 225 -17.23 5.84 -3.22
N GLY A 226 -17.54 4.82 -4.02
CA GLY A 226 -16.67 4.24 -5.03
C GLY A 226 -17.48 3.37 -5.99
N VAL A 227 -16.82 2.60 -6.84
CA VAL A 227 -17.46 1.92 -8.00
C VAL A 227 -18.24 0.64 -7.58
N GLY A 228 -18.43 0.37 -6.28
CA GLY A 228 -18.98 -0.88 -5.75
C GLY A 228 -20.14 -0.83 -4.73
N ASP A 229 -20.78 0.31 -4.47
CA ASP A 229 -21.98 0.47 -3.61
C ASP A 229 -21.85 0.21 -2.07
N ASP A 230 -20.66 -0.09 -1.54
CA ASP A 230 -20.49 -0.44 -0.11
C ASP A 230 -19.90 0.68 0.79
N GLY A 231 -19.54 1.84 0.24
CA GLY A 231 -18.84 2.89 0.98
C GLY A 231 -19.73 3.68 1.95
N ASP A 232 -20.03 3.14 3.12
CA ASP A 232 -20.63 3.90 4.24
C ASP A 232 -19.57 4.56 5.14
N GLY A 233 -18.29 4.36 4.80
CA GLY A 233 -17.14 4.89 5.54
C GLY A 233 -16.70 4.02 6.71
N GLN A 234 -17.19 2.79 6.81
CA GLN A 234 -16.80 1.85 7.86
C GLN A 234 -15.75 0.85 7.37
N TRP A 235 -14.76 0.60 8.22
CA TRP A 235 -13.83 -0.51 8.03
C TRP A 235 -14.51 -1.83 8.35
N GLY A 236 -14.24 -2.87 7.56
CA GLY A 236 -14.73 -4.22 7.83
C GLY A 236 -14.18 -4.80 9.14
N THR A 237 -12.89 -4.58 9.41
CA THR A 237 -12.22 -4.96 10.65
C THR A 237 -11.23 -3.90 11.08
N VAL A 238 -11.18 -3.61 12.39
CA VAL A 238 -10.18 -2.74 13.01
C VAL A 238 -9.54 -3.47 14.17
N TYR A 239 -8.22 -3.60 14.19
CA TYR A 239 -7.52 -4.33 15.23
C TYR A 239 -6.06 -3.89 15.37
N ASN A 240 -5.34 -4.50 16.30
CA ASN A 240 -3.90 -4.35 16.44
C ASN A 240 -3.24 -5.73 16.29
N SER A 241 -2.48 -5.94 15.21
CA SER A 241 -1.83 -7.22 14.94
C SER A 241 -0.71 -7.58 15.92
N THR A 242 -0.16 -6.61 16.66
CA THR A 242 0.90 -6.83 17.65
C THR A 242 0.34 -7.07 19.06
N ASN A 243 -0.92 -6.69 19.31
CA ASN A 243 -1.66 -6.99 20.52
C ASN A 243 -3.17 -7.07 20.25
N ALA A 244 -3.65 -8.29 19.98
CA ALA A 244 -5.01 -8.53 19.51
C ALA A 244 -6.13 -8.26 20.52
N GLY A 245 -5.82 -7.93 21.78
CA GLY A 245 -6.85 -7.62 22.77
C GLY A 245 -7.22 -6.13 22.85
N HIS A 246 -6.54 -5.25 22.10
CA HIS A 246 -6.96 -3.85 21.98
C HIS A 246 -8.25 -3.73 21.16
N GLU A 247 -9.13 -2.84 21.59
CA GLU A 247 -10.35 -2.51 20.86
C GLU A 247 -10.30 -1.06 20.38
N PHE A 248 -10.83 -0.82 19.18
CA PHE A 248 -10.81 0.49 18.54
C PHE A 248 -12.20 0.88 18.06
N THR A 249 -12.47 2.19 18.08
CA THR A 249 -13.58 2.79 17.34
C THR A 249 -13.02 3.75 16.31
N VAL A 250 -13.57 3.72 15.10
CA VAL A 250 -13.23 4.67 14.04
C VAL A 250 -14.35 5.67 13.92
N HIS A 251 -13.97 6.94 13.93
CA HIS A 251 -14.87 8.07 13.89
C HIS A 251 -14.65 8.88 12.62
N TYR A 252 -15.74 9.47 12.11
CA TYR A 252 -15.71 10.36 10.95
C TYR A 252 -16.62 11.56 11.18
N ASN A 253 -16.09 12.77 10.93
CA ASN A 253 -16.81 14.04 11.10
C ASN A 253 -17.48 14.21 12.47
N ASP A 254 -16.93 13.58 13.50
CA ASP A 254 -17.43 13.66 14.86
C ASP A 254 -16.66 14.70 15.67
N ASP A 255 -17.07 14.92 16.93
CA ASP A 255 -16.44 15.90 17.80
C ASP A 255 -14.99 15.52 18.19
N LEU A 256 -14.55 14.27 17.96
CA LEU A 256 -13.16 13.83 18.17
C LEU A 256 -12.26 14.23 16.98
N GLY A 257 -12.78 14.17 15.76
CA GLY A 257 -12.18 14.73 14.56
C GLY A 257 -12.56 16.20 14.41
N ALA A 258 -11.88 17.10 15.13
CA ALA A 258 -12.19 18.53 15.23
C ALA A 258 -12.40 19.30 13.90
N ASP A 259 -12.08 18.70 12.76
CA ASP A 259 -12.32 19.22 11.42
C ASP A 259 -13.19 18.28 10.56
N ALA A 260 -14.06 18.85 9.73
CA ALA A 260 -14.80 18.09 8.73
C ALA A 260 -13.86 17.44 7.69
N GLY A 261 -14.22 16.25 7.23
CA GLY A 261 -13.45 15.42 6.32
C GLY A 261 -12.29 14.69 6.99
N THR A 262 -12.37 14.44 8.31
CA THR A 262 -11.32 13.72 9.06
C THR A 262 -11.80 12.37 9.54
N MET A 263 -10.88 11.40 9.53
CA MET A 263 -11.06 10.07 10.11
C MET A 263 -10.10 9.91 11.27
N VAL A 264 -10.65 9.58 12.43
CA VAL A 264 -9.93 9.44 13.70
C VAL A 264 -10.16 8.04 14.27
N VAL A 265 -9.11 7.42 14.78
CA VAL A 265 -9.21 6.15 15.50
C VAL A 265 -9.05 6.42 16.99
N GLU A 266 -9.95 5.88 17.81
CA GLU A 266 -9.89 5.92 19.27
C GLU A 266 -9.58 4.52 19.82
N LEU A 267 -8.65 4.42 20.77
CA LEU A 267 -8.45 3.21 21.56
C LEU A 267 -9.49 3.12 22.68
N THR A 268 -10.46 2.22 22.57
CA THR A 268 -11.59 2.14 23.50
C THR A 268 -11.39 1.13 24.63
N ALA A 269 -10.55 0.12 24.41
CA ALA A 269 -10.19 -0.81 25.47
C ALA A 269 -8.76 -1.31 25.32
N ILE A 270 -8.10 -1.47 26.48
CA ILE A 270 -6.88 -2.24 26.63
C ILE A 270 -7.27 -3.47 27.45
N PRO A 271 -6.93 -4.69 27.00
CA PRO A 271 -7.32 -5.89 27.72
C PRO A 271 -6.63 -5.87 29.08
N GLU A 272 -7.42 -5.98 30.15
CA GLU A 272 -6.90 -6.13 31.50
C GLU A 272 -5.95 -7.34 31.55
N PRO A 273 -4.81 -7.26 32.25
CA PRO A 273 -3.98 -8.44 32.48
C PRO A 273 -4.85 -9.49 33.16
N SER A 274 -4.91 -10.70 32.59
CA SER A 274 -5.84 -11.73 33.07
C SER A 274 -5.66 -11.96 34.58
N THR A 275 -6.77 -12.04 35.31
CA THR A 275 -6.80 -12.23 36.77
C THR A 275 -5.99 -13.47 37.21
N SER A 276 -5.79 -14.44 36.32
CA SER A 276 -4.90 -15.59 36.50
C SER A 276 -3.44 -15.20 36.74
N ALA A 277 -2.93 -14.20 36.00
CA ALA A 277 -1.57 -13.69 36.16
C ALA A 277 -1.42 -12.92 37.48
N LEU A 278 -2.43 -12.14 37.86
CA LEU A 278 -2.45 -11.37 39.10
C LEU A 278 -2.53 -12.27 40.34
N ILE A 279 -3.35 -13.33 40.31
CA ILE A 279 -3.44 -14.34 41.37
C ILE A 279 -2.14 -15.16 41.44
N GLY A 280 -1.52 -15.48 40.29
CA GLY A 280 -0.22 -16.15 40.24
C GLY A 280 0.88 -15.34 40.92
N LEU A 281 0.98 -14.04 40.63
CA LEU A 281 1.93 -13.14 41.30
C LEU A 281 1.62 -12.95 42.79
N ALA A 282 0.35 -12.78 43.17
CA ALA A 282 -0.05 -12.68 44.57
C ALA A 282 0.26 -13.99 45.34
N GLY A 283 0.06 -15.14 44.71
CA GLY A 283 0.39 -16.46 45.25
C GLY A 283 1.90 -16.64 45.47
N ILE A 284 2.72 -16.28 44.47
CA ILE A 284 4.18 -16.31 44.59
C ILE A 284 4.67 -15.32 45.67
N SER A 285 4.09 -14.11 45.72
CA SER A 285 4.43 -13.10 46.75
C SER A 285 4.09 -13.57 48.17
N LEU A 286 2.98 -14.30 48.33
CA LEU A 286 2.59 -14.90 49.61
C LEU A 286 3.53 -16.04 50.02
N ILE A 287 3.94 -16.89 49.07
CA ILE A 287 4.91 -17.97 49.31
C ILE A 287 6.27 -17.41 49.71
N LEU A 288 6.73 -16.33 49.07
CA LEU A 288 7.99 -15.68 49.39
C LEU A 288 7.96 -14.99 50.76
N ARG A 289 6.84 -14.39 51.16
CA ARG A 289 6.67 -13.81 52.51
C ARG A 289 6.70 -14.85 53.64
N ARG A 290 6.37 -16.11 53.37
CA ARG A 290 6.33 -17.18 54.38
C ARG A 290 7.68 -17.89 54.57
N ARG A 291 8.68 -17.58 53.74
CA ARG A 291 10.03 -18.17 53.76
C ARG A 291 11.13 -17.21 54.23
N MET A 292 10.77 -15.98 54.61
CA MET A 292 11.63 -15.08 55.41
C MET A 292 11.21 -15.16 56.87
#